data_AF-A0A844MU48-F1
#
_entry.id   AF-A0A844MU48-F1
#
_cell.length_a   1.000
_cell.length_b   1.000
_cell.length_c   1.000
_cell.angle_alpha   90.00
_cell.angle_beta   90.00
_cell.angle_gamma   90.00
#
_symmetry.space_group_name_H-M   'P 1'
#
loop_
_entity.id
_entity.type
_entity.pdbx_description
1 polymer ?
#
loop_
_entity_poly.entity_id
_entity_poly.type
_entity_poly.pdbx_seq_one_letter_code
_entity_poly.pdbx_strand_id
1 'polypeptide(L)'
;MNEISSHSITSHTNQFPDFSQQGYLVEQELGHNLEGGRVTYKAICLQTQQKVVIKQFQFARVGSSWSGYEALQQEIALLQQLQHPRIPKYLATFETDCGFCLVQEYIDARSLAEPQHFTIESVQLIAIAILEVLVYLQKQLPPIIHRDIKPENILVDEQLNVYLVDFGLARIGIENLSASSTVKGTLGFMPPEVLFGRSLTLASDLYSLGMTLVCLLTQTKSTQVGELIDDNFRVNLNSLVPQVNSRLVSWLEKMVAPSPQERFPNANTALCLLKSINFIEPVRPSIGFNTARVILEGLSLLSAIAILSFSHKAAVEPAAIHPEIMNIPTIENPNDIRHLRQFRDCTACNLRGADLRGMDLRSTELRNADLTGADLRGADLRGAHLMGADLTAARLEGANLASADLTGATMPNGLSWEIWEDLPQTQF
;
A
#
# COMPACT_ATOMS: atom_id res chain seq x y z
N MET A 1 20.02 32.05 67.05
CA MET A 1 21.25 31.97 66.25
C MET A 1 21.53 30.50 66.06
N ASN A 2 20.93 29.92 65.02
CA ASN A 2 21.57 29.53 63.74
C ASN A 2 22.27 28.18 63.94
N GLU A 3 22.10 27.15 63.11
CA GLU A 3 21.41 27.02 61.82
C GLU A 3 21.17 25.53 61.60
N ILE A 4 20.06 25.22 60.93
CA ILE A 4 19.59 23.87 60.64
C ILE A 4 20.39 23.32 59.46
N SER A 5 20.97 22.14 59.70
CA SER A 5 21.47 21.14 58.74
C SER A 5 20.83 21.25 57.35
N SER A 6 21.60 21.77 56.39
CA SER A 6 21.32 21.65 54.96
C SER A 6 21.56 20.22 54.53
N HIS A 7 20.46 19.54 54.19
CA HIS A 7 20.48 18.26 53.52
C HIS A 7 21.28 18.37 52.22
N SER A 8 22.28 17.50 52.11
CA SER A 8 22.97 17.13 50.90
C SER A 8 21.97 16.76 49.80
N ILE A 9 21.77 17.67 48.85
CA ILE A 9 21.13 17.40 47.57
C ILE A 9 22.10 16.49 46.81
N THR A 10 21.81 15.19 46.83
CA THR A 10 22.44 14.22 45.95
C THR A 10 22.11 14.60 44.52
N SER A 11 23.15 15.00 43.77
CA SER A 11 23.12 15.21 42.34
C SER A 11 22.71 13.92 41.64
N HIS A 12 21.45 13.83 41.22
CA HIS A 12 21.06 12.89 40.19
C HIS A 12 21.76 13.32 38.90
N THR A 13 22.81 12.59 38.54
CA THR A 13 23.43 12.65 37.23
C THR A 13 22.34 12.45 36.18
N ASN A 14 21.98 13.50 35.44
CA ASN A 14 21.01 13.40 34.36
C ASN A 14 21.57 12.41 33.33
N GLN A 15 20.92 11.24 33.21
CA GLN A 15 21.33 10.15 32.32
C GLN A 15 21.04 10.48 30.84
N PHE A 16 20.36 11.60 30.58
CA PHE A 16 19.88 12.05 29.27
C PHE A 16 20.25 13.52 29.02
N PRO A 17 20.28 13.98 27.76
CA PRO A 17 20.54 15.38 27.45
C PRO A 17 19.46 16.29 28.04
N ASP A 18 19.88 17.47 28.51
CA ASP A 18 18.99 18.49 29.06
C ASP A 18 18.43 19.36 27.93
N PHE A 19 17.16 19.14 27.57
CA PHE A 19 16.41 19.96 26.60
C PHE A 19 15.38 20.87 27.28
N SER A 20 15.51 21.12 28.59
CA SER A 20 14.55 21.91 29.35
C SER A 20 14.43 23.35 28.87
N GLN A 21 15.55 23.95 28.42
CA GLN A 21 15.56 25.30 27.82
C GLN A 21 14.76 25.36 26.51
N GLN A 22 14.72 24.26 25.76
CA GLN A 22 13.94 24.12 24.54
C GLN A 22 12.50 23.65 24.81
N GLY A 23 12.13 23.46 26.08
CA GLY A 23 10.78 23.09 26.51
C GLY A 23 10.50 21.59 26.52
N TYR A 24 11.54 20.73 26.56
CA TYR A 24 11.36 19.28 26.53
C TYR A 24 12.05 18.58 27.70
N LEU A 25 11.40 17.56 28.26
CA LEU A 25 11.98 16.66 29.25
C LEU A 25 12.17 15.27 28.63
N VAL A 26 13.41 14.81 28.53
CA VAL A 26 13.72 13.47 27.99
C VAL A 26 13.40 12.41 29.03
N GLU A 27 12.59 11.42 28.65
CA GLU A 27 12.22 10.28 29.51
C GLU A 27 13.04 9.04 29.20
N GLN A 28 13.37 8.80 27.93
CA GLN A 28 13.96 7.55 27.47
C GLN A 28 14.71 7.72 26.14
N GLU A 29 15.82 7.00 25.97
CA GLU A 29 16.44 6.77 24.67
C GLU A 29 15.73 5.61 23.95
N LEU A 30 15.20 5.87 22.75
CA LEU A 30 14.50 4.89 21.90
C LEU A 30 15.44 4.18 20.93
N GLY A 31 16.54 4.84 20.54
CA GLY A 31 17.51 4.24 19.63
C GLY A 31 18.72 5.13 19.40
N HIS A 32 19.83 4.53 18.99
CA HIS A 32 21.10 5.20 18.79
C HIS A 32 21.86 4.57 17.63
N ASN A 33 22.21 5.38 16.65
CA ASN A 33 23.07 5.02 15.53
C ASN A 33 24.42 5.77 15.66
N LEU A 34 25.43 5.05 16.13
CA LEU A 34 26.78 5.58 16.37
C LEU A 34 27.48 6.04 15.08
N GLU A 35 27.34 5.33 13.97
CA GLU A 35 27.98 5.64 12.68
C GLU A 35 27.33 6.84 11.99
N GLY A 36 26.02 6.99 12.14
CA GLY A 36 25.24 8.10 11.61
C GLY A 36 25.19 9.33 12.52
N GLY A 37 25.74 9.25 13.75
CA GLY A 37 25.68 10.33 14.73
C GLY A 37 24.26 10.70 15.14
N ARG A 38 23.31 9.76 15.13
CA ARG A 38 21.90 10.02 15.45
C ARG A 38 21.46 9.33 16.73
N VAL A 39 20.70 10.04 17.55
CA VAL A 39 20.04 9.49 18.73
C VAL A 39 18.57 9.88 18.70
N THR A 40 17.70 8.94 19.04
CA THR A 40 16.25 9.13 19.09
C THR A 40 15.80 9.03 20.53
N TYR A 41 15.10 10.04 21.02
CA TYR A 41 14.60 10.13 22.38
C TYR A 41 13.08 10.21 22.40
N LYS A 42 12.49 9.65 23.46
CA LYS A 42 11.12 9.95 23.89
C LYS A 42 11.21 11.07 24.92
N ALA A 43 10.39 12.10 24.74
CA ALA A 43 10.35 13.25 25.62
C ALA A 43 8.91 13.73 25.86
N ILE A 44 8.72 14.57 26.87
CA ILE A 44 7.48 15.30 27.14
C ILE A 44 7.70 16.77 26.78
N CYS A 45 6.79 17.34 25.98
CA CYS A 45 6.72 18.78 25.79
C CYS A 45 6.19 19.44 27.07
N LEU A 46 6.99 20.27 27.72
CA LEU A 46 6.67 20.89 29.02
C LEU A 46 5.45 21.81 28.94
N GLN A 47 5.20 22.42 27.77
CA GLN A 47 4.06 23.32 27.58
C GLN A 47 2.73 22.56 27.41
N THR A 48 2.72 21.49 26.60
CA THR A 48 1.47 20.77 26.25
C THR A 48 1.26 19.50 27.05
N GLN A 49 2.29 19.03 27.78
CA GLN A 49 2.34 17.73 28.46
C GLN A 49 2.17 16.53 27.51
N GLN A 50 2.33 16.74 26.20
CA GLN A 50 2.25 15.67 25.21
C GLN A 50 3.60 14.99 25.04
N LYS A 51 3.57 13.66 24.84
CA LYS A 51 4.75 12.88 24.47
C LYS A 51 5.15 13.22 23.04
N VAL A 52 6.46 13.29 22.80
CA VAL A 52 7.08 13.57 21.50
C VAL A 52 8.29 12.67 21.28
N VAL A 53 8.67 12.52 20.01
CA VAL A 53 9.95 11.91 19.63
C VAL A 53 10.90 13.02 19.21
N ILE A 54 12.10 13.00 19.78
CA ILE A 54 13.20 13.93 19.42
C ILE A 54 14.29 13.11 18.75
N LYS A 55 14.52 13.35 17.45
CA LYS A 55 15.66 12.81 16.71
C LYS A 55 16.76 13.85 16.68
N GLN A 56 17.86 13.62 17.37
CA GLN A 56 19.03 14.49 17.40
C GLN A 56 20.12 13.93 16.48
N PHE A 57 20.66 14.77 15.60
CA PHE A 57 21.96 14.55 15.00
C PHE A 57 23.04 15.27 15.80
N GLN A 58 24.15 14.61 16.10
CA GLN A 58 25.23 15.12 16.93
C GLN A 58 26.48 15.41 16.09
N PHE A 59 26.93 16.67 16.08
CA PHE A 59 28.16 17.12 15.44
C PHE A 59 29.39 16.55 16.14
N ALA A 60 30.44 16.23 15.37
CA ALA A 60 31.80 15.97 15.86
C ALA A 60 32.00 14.74 16.79
N ARG A 61 31.29 13.63 16.57
CA ARG A 61 31.72 12.31 17.08
C ARG A 61 32.67 11.64 16.08
N VAL A 62 33.75 11.03 16.59
CA VAL A 62 34.73 10.28 15.77
C VAL A 62 33.96 9.21 14.97
N GLY A 63 33.99 9.30 13.63
CA GLY A 63 33.30 8.37 12.72
C GLY A 63 31.95 8.85 12.17
N SER A 64 31.41 9.99 12.59
CA SER A 64 30.15 10.52 12.06
C SER A 64 30.30 10.98 10.60
N SER A 65 29.45 10.46 9.71
CA SER A 65 29.37 10.88 8.31
C SER A 65 28.28 11.95 8.10
N TRP A 66 28.50 12.87 7.15
CA TRP A 66 27.51 13.88 6.76
C TRP A 66 26.17 13.28 6.29
N SER A 67 26.15 12.00 5.93
CA SER A 67 24.92 11.29 5.55
C SER A 67 23.85 11.30 6.65
N GLY A 68 24.27 11.29 7.92
CA GLY A 68 23.38 11.39 9.08
C GLY A 68 22.75 12.78 9.24
N TYR A 69 23.46 13.84 8.83
CA TYR A 69 22.90 15.19 8.77
C TYR A 69 21.88 15.29 7.63
N GLU A 70 22.29 14.91 6.41
CA GLU A 70 21.48 15.01 5.20
C GLU A 70 20.14 14.29 5.33
N ALA A 71 20.14 13.05 5.84
CA ALA A 71 18.91 12.29 5.92
C ALA A 71 17.95 12.81 7.03
N LEU A 72 18.44 13.52 8.05
CA LEU A 72 17.56 14.13 9.07
C LEU A 72 16.97 15.46 8.54
N GLN A 73 17.75 16.22 7.78
CA GLN A 73 17.25 17.37 7.03
C GLN A 73 16.20 16.97 5.99
N GLN A 74 16.43 15.86 5.27
CA GLN A 74 15.46 15.30 4.34
C GLN A 74 14.16 14.89 5.04
N GLU A 75 14.27 14.22 6.20
CA GLU A 75 13.11 13.84 7.00
C GLU A 75 12.30 15.07 7.47
N ILE A 76 12.97 16.13 7.94
CA ILE A 76 12.33 17.40 8.30
C ILE A 76 11.55 17.97 7.11
N ALA A 77 12.21 18.11 5.95
CA ALA A 77 11.61 18.70 4.76
C ALA A 77 10.39 17.92 4.26
N LEU A 78 10.43 16.58 4.36
CA LEU A 78 9.31 15.71 4.02
C LEU A 78 8.18 15.83 5.03
N LEU A 79 8.43 15.64 6.33
CA LEU A 79 7.38 15.62 7.35
C LEU A 79 6.65 16.97 7.48
N GLN A 80 7.29 18.09 7.12
CA GLN A 80 6.63 19.40 7.05
C GLN A 80 5.54 19.48 5.98
N GLN A 81 5.64 18.66 4.93
CA GLN A 81 4.73 18.65 3.78
C GLN A 81 3.72 17.50 3.85
N LEU A 82 4.02 16.44 4.59
CA LEU A 82 3.17 15.27 4.70
C LEU A 82 2.05 15.47 5.73
N GLN A 83 0.84 15.09 5.33
CA GLN A 83 -0.36 15.09 6.16
C GLN A 83 -1.10 13.78 5.94
N HIS A 84 -0.86 12.82 6.83
CA HIS A 84 -1.51 11.52 6.79
C HIS A 84 -1.70 10.97 8.21
N PRO A 85 -2.87 10.39 8.57
CA PRO A 85 -3.14 9.93 9.93
C PRO A 85 -2.22 8.80 10.43
N ARG A 86 -1.54 8.12 9.50
CA ARG A 86 -0.60 7.01 9.77
C ARG A 86 0.88 7.38 9.60
N ILE A 87 1.18 8.68 9.52
CA ILE A 87 2.54 9.22 9.47
C ILE A 87 2.68 10.19 10.66
N PRO A 88 3.77 10.12 11.46
CA PRO A 88 3.99 11.06 12.55
C PRO A 88 4.01 12.50 12.06
N LYS A 89 3.33 13.40 12.76
CA LYS A 89 3.36 14.83 12.42
C LYS A 89 4.70 15.45 12.78
N TYR A 90 5.20 16.32 11.90
CA TYR A 90 6.21 17.31 12.27
C TYR A 90 5.65 18.26 13.33
N LEU A 91 6.43 18.52 14.40
CA LEU A 91 6.06 19.47 15.45
C LEU A 91 6.98 20.68 15.48
N ALA A 92 8.30 20.46 15.53
CA ALA A 92 9.28 21.52 15.64
C ALA A 92 10.68 21.06 15.24
N THR A 93 11.60 22.02 15.14
CA THR A 93 13.04 21.78 15.10
C THR A 93 13.71 22.74 16.08
N PHE A 94 14.87 22.35 16.60
CA PHE A 94 15.70 23.22 17.41
C PHE A 94 17.17 22.81 17.33
N GLU A 95 18.05 23.75 17.63
CA GLU A 95 19.49 23.54 17.67
C GLU A 95 19.98 23.34 19.11
N THR A 96 21.10 22.65 19.23
CA THR A 96 21.83 22.39 20.49
C THR A 96 23.30 22.67 20.25
N ASP A 97 24.07 22.89 21.31
CA ASP A 97 25.51 23.17 21.21
C ASP A 97 26.30 22.09 20.44
N CYS A 98 25.78 20.87 20.44
CA CYS A 98 26.42 19.70 19.84
C CYS A 98 25.61 19.08 18.70
N GLY A 99 24.57 19.73 18.17
CA GLY A 99 23.68 19.06 17.22
C GLY A 99 22.44 19.84 16.79
N PHE A 100 21.60 19.21 15.97
CA PHE A 100 20.27 19.71 15.63
C PHE A 100 19.22 18.61 15.83
N CYS A 101 18.01 19.03 16.18
CA CYS A 101 16.92 18.16 16.59
C CYS A 101 15.69 18.36 15.70
N LEU A 102 15.09 17.24 15.29
CA LEU A 102 13.70 17.16 14.80
C LEU A 102 12.82 16.71 15.96
N VAL A 103 11.69 17.40 16.16
CA VAL A 103 10.62 17.01 17.07
C VAL A 103 9.41 16.60 16.25
N GLN A 104 8.90 15.41 16.52
CA GLN A 104 7.71 14.85 15.87
C GLN A 104 6.75 14.23 16.88
N GLU A 105 5.55 13.94 16.43
CA GLU A 105 4.53 13.21 17.20
C GLU A 105 5.07 11.86 17.70
N TYR A 106 4.85 11.59 18.99
CA TYR A 106 5.06 10.25 19.54
C TYR A 106 3.82 9.39 19.30
N ILE A 107 4.03 8.26 18.65
CA ILE A 107 3.00 7.25 18.43
C ILE A 107 3.12 6.20 19.54
N ASP A 108 2.07 6.04 20.35
CA ASP A 108 2.05 5.06 21.45
C ASP A 108 1.69 3.67 20.92
N ALA A 109 2.59 3.10 20.12
CA ALA A 109 2.46 1.83 19.43
C ALA A 109 3.79 1.08 19.42
N ARG A 110 3.74 -0.25 19.29
CA ARG A 110 4.93 -1.13 19.33
C ARG A 110 5.45 -1.36 17.93
N SER A 111 6.76 -1.57 17.79
CA SER A 111 7.35 -1.93 16.50
C SER A 111 6.97 -3.35 16.10
N LEU A 112 6.75 -3.59 14.81
CA LEU A 112 6.58 -4.94 14.27
C LEU A 112 7.83 -5.82 14.42
N ALA A 113 9.00 -5.26 14.70
CA ALA A 113 10.21 -6.02 15.00
C ALA A 113 10.19 -6.64 16.40
N GLU A 114 9.32 -6.16 17.29
CA GLU A 114 9.17 -6.74 18.62
C GLU A 114 8.50 -8.12 18.56
N PRO A 115 8.85 -9.06 19.45
CA PRO A 115 8.21 -10.37 19.48
C PRO A 115 6.69 -10.28 19.70
N GLN A 116 5.94 -10.56 18.63
CA GLN A 116 4.49 -10.63 18.62
C GLN A 116 4.02 -11.64 17.55
N HIS A 117 2.92 -12.33 17.82
CA HIS A 117 2.28 -13.20 16.84
C HIS A 117 1.12 -12.46 16.18
N PHE A 118 1.10 -12.44 14.85
CA PHE A 118 0.01 -11.90 14.05
C PHE A 118 -0.74 -13.02 13.35
N THR A 119 -2.07 -12.94 13.30
CA THR A 119 -2.86 -13.82 12.44
C THR A 119 -2.69 -13.40 10.98
N ILE A 120 -3.03 -14.27 10.04
CA ILE A 120 -3.01 -13.96 8.60
C ILE A 120 -3.87 -12.72 8.31
N GLU A 121 -5.05 -12.64 8.94
CA GLU A 121 -5.94 -11.49 8.81
C GLU A 121 -5.30 -10.19 9.31
N SER A 122 -4.63 -10.21 10.47
CA SER A 122 -3.90 -9.04 10.98
C SER A 122 -2.76 -8.62 10.05
N VAL A 123 -2.03 -9.58 9.46
CA VAL A 123 -0.99 -9.28 8.47
C VAL A 123 -1.59 -8.62 7.22
N GLN A 124 -2.76 -9.06 6.76
CA GLN A 124 -3.45 -8.42 5.63
C GLN A 124 -3.92 -7.00 5.97
N LEU A 125 -4.42 -6.77 7.19
CA LEU A 125 -4.80 -5.43 7.65
C LEU A 125 -3.58 -4.50 7.74
N ILE A 126 -2.44 -4.99 8.22
CA ILE A 126 -1.17 -4.27 8.21
C ILE A 126 -0.75 -3.92 6.78
N ALA A 127 -0.81 -4.89 5.87
CA ALA A 127 -0.48 -4.67 4.46
C ALA A 127 -1.39 -3.61 3.81
N ILE A 128 -2.71 -3.69 4.02
CA ILE A 128 -3.67 -2.68 3.56
C ILE A 128 -3.29 -1.30 4.11
N ALA A 129 -2.97 -1.23 5.41
CA ALA A 129 -2.72 0.03 6.05
C ALA A 129 -1.46 0.73 5.52
N ILE A 130 -0.38 -0.02 5.29
CA ILE A 130 0.86 0.50 4.70
C ILE A 130 0.67 0.83 3.21
N LEU A 131 -0.03 -0.01 2.44
CA LEU A 131 -0.32 0.28 1.04
C LEU A 131 -1.11 1.59 0.88
N GLU A 132 -2.05 1.90 1.77
CA GLU A 132 -2.75 3.19 1.79
C GLU A 132 -1.81 4.38 2.03
N VAL A 133 -0.81 4.22 2.92
CA VAL A 133 0.27 5.21 3.09
C VAL A 133 1.09 5.35 1.81
N LEU A 134 1.48 4.23 1.17
CA LEU A 134 2.25 4.27 -0.06
C LEU A 134 1.47 4.91 -1.21
N VAL A 135 0.16 4.65 -1.34
CA VAL A 135 -0.70 5.34 -2.31
C VAL A 135 -0.66 6.85 -2.08
N TYR A 136 -0.72 7.31 -0.82
CA TYR A 136 -0.61 8.71 -0.49
C TYR A 136 0.76 9.32 -0.88
N LEU A 137 1.86 8.63 -0.59
CA LEU A 137 3.22 9.07 -0.95
C LEU A 137 3.45 9.10 -2.47
N GLN A 138 2.92 8.12 -3.19
CA GLN A 138 3.06 8.01 -4.64
C GLN A 138 2.23 9.06 -5.41
N LYS A 139 1.20 9.64 -4.77
CA LYS A 139 0.39 10.74 -5.30
C LYS A 139 1.03 12.13 -5.13
N GLN A 140 2.12 12.26 -4.38
CA GLN A 140 2.80 13.54 -4.24
C GLN A 140 3.41 13.99 -5.57
N LEU A 141 3.62 15.29 -5.74
CA LEU A 141 4.20 15.88 -6.94
C LEU A 141 5.54 16.56 -6.58
N PRO A 142 6.69 15.89 -6.83
CA PRO A 142 6.84 14.57 -7.45
C PRO A 142 6.65 13.41 -6.44
N PRO A 143 6.47 12.15 -6.92
CA PRO A 143 6.20 11.01 -6.06
C PRO A 143 7.28 10.77 -5.01
N ILE A 144 6.89 10.32 -3.81
CA ILE A 144 7.83 10.00 -2.73
C ILE A 144 8.01 8.48 -2.64
N ILE A 145 9.26 8.04 -2.54
CA ILE A 145 9.64 6.64 -2.29
C ILE A 145 10.29 6.56 -0.90
N HIS A 146 9.79 5.70 -0.01
CA HIS A 146 10.20 5.59 1.38
C HIS A 146 11.59 4.97 1.55
N ARG A 147 11.88 3.88 0.83
CA ARG A 147 13.17 3.17 0.73
C ARG A 147 13.66 2.43 1.97
N ASP A 148 13.01 2.57 3.12
CA ASP A 148 13.37 1.84 4.35
C ASP A 148 12.16 1.18 5.03
N ILE A 149 11.30 0.52 4.26
CA ILE A 149 10.16 -0.23 4.82
C ILE A 149 10.68 -1.57 5.36
N LYS A 150 10.46 -1.79 6.66
CA LYS A 150 10.87 -2.98 7.40
C LYS A 150 10.11 -3.05 8.73
N PRO A 151 10.13 -4.18 9.45
CA PRO A 151 9.41 -4.32 10.72
C PRO A 151 9.73 -3.21 11.75
N GLU A 152 10.97 -2.74 11.82
CA GLU A 152 11.40 -1.70 12.77
C GLU A 152 10.67 -0.36 12.54
N ASN A 153 10.36 -0.05 11.28
CA ASN A 153 9.81 1.24 10.85
C ASN A 153 8.29 1.22 10.70
N ILE A 154 7.63 0.15 11.14
CA ILE A 154 6.18 0.06 11.20
C ILE A 154 5.76 -0.17 12.63
N LEU A 155 4.91 0.71 13.14
CA LEU A 155 4.34 0.62 14.48
C LEU A 155 2.90 0.15 14.40
N VAL A 156 2.48 -0.68 15.36
CA VAL A 156 1.11 -1.16 15.50
C VAL A 156 0.66 -1.10 16.97
N ASP A 157 -0.54 -0.57 17.21
CA ASP A 157 -1.14 -0.55 18.55
C ASP A 157 -2.05 -1.77 18.79
N GLU A 158 -2.61 -1.86 19.99
CA GLU A 158 -3.51 -2.94 20.40
C GLU A 158 -4.81 -2.99 19.59
N GLN A 159 -5.18 -1.90 18.92
CA GLN A 159 -6.37 -1.79 18.08
C GLN A 159 -6.08 -2.03 16.59
N LEU A 160 -4.85 -2.45 16.24
CA LEU A 160 -4.36 -2.59 14.87
C LEU A 160 -4.37 -1.27 14.06
N ASN A 161 -4.22 -0.12 14.72
CA ASN A 161 -3.82 1.08 13.99
C ASN A 161 -2.33 0.97 13.66
N VAL A 162 -2.02 1.15 12.38
CA VAL A 162 -0.67 0.94 11.83
C VAL A 162 -0.09 2.27 11.38
N TYR A 163 1.18 2.50 11.68
CA TYR A 163 1.88 3.74 11.38
C TYR A 163 3.21 3.44 10.69
N LEU A 164 3.52 4.18 9.61
CA LEU A 164 4.83 4.14 8.97
C LEU A 164 5.67 5.28 9.55
N VAL A 165 6.84 4.94 10.08
CA VAL A 165 7.76 5.89 10.70
C VAL A 165 9.13 5.86 10.00
N ASP A 166 9.96 6.86 10.31
CA ASP A 166 11.34 7.01 9.83
C ASP A 166 11.50 7.27 8.33
N PHE A 167 11.32 8.53 7.95
CA PHE A 167 11.44 9.01 6.57
C PHE A 167 12.87 9.44 6.21
N GLY A 168 13.87 9.09 7.03
CA GLY A 168 15.25 9.53 6.84
C GLY A 168 15.86 9.12 5.50
N LEU A 169 15.44 7.99 4.91
CA LEU A 169 15.95 7.53 3.62
C LEU A 169 15.04 7.89 2.44
N ALA A 170 13.88 8.49 2.70
CA ALA A 170 12.87 8.76 1.68
C ALA A 170 13.35 9.81 0.66
N ARG A 171 12.91 9.67 -0.58
CA ARG A 171 13.34 10.52 -1.70
C ARG A 171 12.15 11.08 -2.47
N ILE A 172 12.28 12.34 -2.86
CA ILE A 172 11.36 13.09 -3.72
C ILE A 172 11.73 12.82 -5.18
N GLY A 173 10.79 12.30 -5.97
CA GLY A 173 10.95 11.99 -7.39
C GLY A 173 11.60 10.64 -7.71
N ILE A 174 11.52 10.28 -9.00
CA ILE A 174 12.09 9.04 -9.56
C ILE A 174 13.30 9.43 -10.43
N GLU A 175 14.47 9.54 -9.82
CA GLU A 175 15.72 9.85 -10.52
C GLU A 175 16.67 8.65 -10.58
N ASN A 176 17.56 8.64 -11.56
CA ASN A 176 18.65 7.68 -11.63
C ASN A 176 19.53 7.79 -10.38
N LEU A 177 19.81 6.65 -9.75
CA LEU A 177 20.80 6.59 -8.68
C LEU A 177 22.14 7.05 -9.28
N SER A 178 22.64 8.19 -8.81
CA SER A 178 24.00 8.64 -9.12
C SER A 178 24.99 7.59 -8.62
N ALA A 179 26.02 7.28 -9.40
CA ALA A 179 27.03 6.26 -9.05
C ALA A 179 27.79 6.51 -7.72
N SER A 180 27.60 7.67 -7.07
CA SER A 180 28.13 7.98 -5.74
C SER A 180 27.10 7.93 -4.59
N SER A 181 25.84 7.58 -4.84
CA SER A 181 24.87 7.44 -3.75
C SER A 181 25.07 6.10 -3.06
N THR A 182 25.60 6.12 -1.83
CA THR A 182 25.73 4.95 -0.96
C THR A 182 24.46 4.09 -1.00
N VAL A 183 24.63 2.78 -1.16
CA VAL A 183 23.55 1.78 -1.03
C VAL A 183 22.92 1.96 0.36
N LYS A 184 21.69 2.49 0.40
CA LYS A 184 20.97 2.90 1.63
C LYS A 184 19.75 1.99 1.82
N GLY A 185 19.63 1.39 3.00
CA GLY A 185 18.54 0.48 3.41
C GLY A 185 19.07 -0.77 4.14
N THR A 186 18.18 -1.56 4.75
CA THR A 186 18.57 -2.80 5.46
C THR A 186 18.64 -4.00 4.50
N LEU A 187 19.75 -4.74 4.55
CA LEU A 187 19.99 -5.92 3.70
C LEU A 187 18.83 -6.93 3.83
N GLY A 188 18.34 -7.42 2.68
CA GLY A 188 17.21 -8.34 2.55
C GLY A 188 15.81 -7.69 2.54
N PHE A 189 15.66 -6.45 3.00
CA PHE A 189 14.48 -5.62 2.70
C PHE A 189 14.71 -4.70 1.51
N MET A 190 15.96 -4.46 1.17
CA MET A 190 16.35 -3.66 0.02
C MET A 190 15.95 -4.35 -1.29
N PRO A 191 15.24 -3.64 -2.19
CA PRO A 191 14.84 -4.22 -3.46
C PRO A 191 16.06 -4.50 -4.36
N PRO A 192 16.10 -5.63 -5.12
CA PRO A 192 17.30 -6.06 -5.83
C PRO A 192 17.86 -5.03 -6.83
N GLU A 193 17.00 -4.25 -7.49
CA GLU A 193 17.42 -3.20 -8.41
C GLU A 193 18.36 -2.17 -7.77
N VAL A 194 18.19 -1.88 -6.48
CA VAL A 194 19.07 -0.95 -5.74
C VAL A 194 20.44 -1.57 -5.50
N LEU A 195 20.50 -2.87 -5.19
CA LEU A 195 21.77 -3.61 -5.01
C LEU A 195 22.59 -3.63 -6.31
N PHE A 196 21.92 -3.63 -7.47
CA PHE A 196 22.55 -3.57 -8.79
C PHE A 196 22.74 -2.15 -9.33
N GLY A 197 22.50 -1.11 -8.53
CA GLY A 197 22.66 0.29 -8.94
C GLY A 197 21.68 0.77 -10.02
N ARG A 198 20.55 0.08 -10.21
CA ARG A 198 19.47 0.47 -11.14
C ARG A 198 18.50 1.40 -10.43
N SER A 199 17.83 2.26 -11.20
CA SER A 199 16.92 3.30 -10.68
C SER A 199 15.74 2.73 -9.89
N LEU A 200 15.36 3.46 -8.84
CA LEU A 200 14.17 3.17 -8.05
C LEU A 200 12.90 3.35 -8.87
N THR A 201 11.84 2.65 -8.48
CA THR A 201 10.50 2.77 -9.07
C THR A 201 9.44 2.80 -7.97
N LEU A 202 8.19 3.09 -8.33
CA LEU A 202 7.06 2.96 -7.39
C LEU A 202 6.90 1.53 -6.85
N ALA A 203 7.41 0.53 -7.59
CA ALA A 203 7.41 -0.87 -7.18
C ALA A 203 8.50 -1.21 -6.16
N SER A 204 9.50 -0.33 -5.94
CA SER A 204 10.62 -0.58 -5.03
C SER A 204 10.18 -0.74 -3.58
N ASP A 205 9.30 0.15 -3.09
CA ASP A 205 8.72 0.04 -1.74
C ASP A 205 7.81 -1.20 -1.58
N LEU A 206 7.25 -1.72 -2.67
CA LEU A 206 6.39 -2.91 -2.62
C LEU A 206 7.19 -4.18 -2.31
N TYR A 207 8.42 -4.28 -2.80
CA TYR A 207 9.31 -5.37 -2.42
C TYR A 207 9.62 -5.34 -0.93
N SER A 208 10.00 -4.18 -0.40
CA SER A 208 10.32 -4.00 1.01
C SER A 208 9.12 -4.30 1.93
N LEU A 209 7.92 -3.86 1.53
CA LEU A 209 6.68 -4.24 2.21
C LEU A 209 6.42 -5.75 2.10
N GLY A 210 6.58 -6.34 0.92
CA GLY A 210 6.43 -7.78 0.71
C GLY A 210 7.32 -8.58 1.65
N MET A 211 8.62 -8.26 1.70
CA MET A 211 9.58 -8.91 2.61
C MET A 211 9.22 -8.72 4.08
N THR A 212 8.72 -7.55 4.46
CA THR A 212 8.18 -7.31 5.82
C THR A 212 7.05 -8.28 6.14
N LEU A 213 6.07 -8.42 5.25
CA LEU A 213 4.93 -9.31 5.46
C LEU A 213 5.35 -10.79 5.51
N VAL A 214 6.32 -11.19 4.68
CA VAL A 214 6.92 -12.54 4.76
C VAL A 214 7.50 -12.77 6.14
N CYS A 215 8.31 -11.86 6.67
CA CYS A 215 8.87 -11.95 8.01
C CYS A 215 7.80 -12.11 9.10
N LEU A 216 6.68 -11.39 8.99
CA LEU A 216 5.56 -11.53 9.95
C LEU A 216 4.92 -12.93 9.88
N LEU A 217 4.69 -13.44 8.68
CA LEU A 217 4.04 -14.74 8.47
C LEU A 217 4.93 -15.92 8.88
N THR A 218 6.24 -15.79 8.72
CA THR A 218 7.24 -16.80 9.08
C THR A 218 7.83 -16.61 10.48
N GLN A 219 7.50 -15.50 11.16
CA GLN A 219 8.11 -15.06 12.42
C GLN A 219 9.65 -14.93 12.33
N THR A 220 10.15 -14.57 11.14
CA THR A 220 11.58 -14.37 10.91
C THR A 220 11.99 -12.99 11.39
N LYS A 221 13.01 -12.94 12.26
CA LYS A 221 13.61 -11.67 12.69
C LYS A 221 14.24 -10.95 11.51
N SER A 222 14.21 -9.62 11.51
CA SER A 222 14.84 -8.79 10.46
C SER A 222 16.31 -9.13 10.23
N THR A 223 17.07 -9.52 11.27
CA THR A 223 18.48 -9.90 11.13
C THR A 223 18.69 -11.23 10.39
N GLN A 224 17.63 -12.02 10.22
CA GLN A 224 17.64 -13.34 9.58
C GLN A 224 16.89 -13.35 8.24
N VAL A 225 16.40 -12.18 7.78
CA VAL A 225 15.63 -12.08 6.52
C VAL A 225 16.41 -12.62 5.31
N GLY A 226 17.74 -12.48 5.31
CA GLY A 226 18.60 -13.00 4.25
C GLY A 226 18.56 -14.52 4.10
N GLU A 227 18.20 -15.26 5.15
CA GLU A 227 18.05 -16.72 5.11
C GLU A 227 16.82 -17.16 4.28
N LEU A 228 15.88 -16.24 4.01
CA LEU A 228 14.68 -16.51 3.22
C LEU A 228 14.87 -16.33 1.71
N ILE A 229 16.02 -15.77 1.30
CA ILE A 229 16.29 -15.31 -0.05
C ILE A 229 17.33 -16.24 -0.67
N ASP A 230 17.04 -16.80 -1.84
CA ASP A 230 18.01 -17.61 -2.58
C ASP A 230 19.03 -16.77 -3.37
N ASP A 231 20.01 -17.43 -3.99
CA ASP A 231 21.06 -16.77 -4.79
C ASP A 231 20.51 -15.97 -5.99
N ASN A 232 19.26 -16.21 -6.40
CA ASN A 232 18.57 -15.49 -7.46
C ASN A 232 17.62 -14.40 -6.92
N PHE A 233 17.74 -14.04 -5.65
CA PHE A 233 16.90 -13.07 -4.94
C PHE A 233 15.42 -13.48 -4.81
N ARG A 234 15.10 -14.77 -4.98
CA ARG A 234 13.73 -15.29 -4.90
C ARG A 234 13.43 -15.83 -3.50
N VAL A 235 12.14 -15.78 -3.14
CA VAL A 235 11.60 -16.32 -1.90
C VAL A 235 10.61 -17.43 -2.23
N ASN A 236 10.82 -18.63 -1.68
CA ASN A 236 9.94 -19.78 -1.90
C ASN A 236 8.76 -19.79 -0.91
N LEU A 237 7.75 -18.96 -1.17
CA LEU A 237 6.64 -18.74 -0.25
C LEU A 237 5.77 -19.98 -0.02
N ASN A 238 5.55 -20.81 -1.03
CA ASN A 238 4.76 -22.05 -0.89
C ASN A 238 5.34 -23.01 0.16
N SER A 239 6.66 -23.00 0.36
CA SER A 239 7.33 -23.83 1.38
C SER A 239 7.36 -23.15 2.75
N LEU A 240 7.42 -21.82 2.79
CA LEU A 240 7.58 -21.03 4.01
C LEU A 240 6.25 -20.80 4.75
N VAL A 241 5.14 -20.67 4.02
CA VAL A 241 3.83 -20.32 4.57
C VAL A 241 2.70 -21.21 4.04
N PRO A 242 2.79 -22.56 4.20
CA PRO A 242 1.80 -23.50 3.67
C PRO A 242 0.38 -23.30 4.21
N GLN A 243 0.24 -22.62 5.35
CA GLN A 243 -1.04 -22.25 5.97
C GLN A 243 -1.75 -21.08 5.29
N VAL A 244 -1.07 -20.33 4.42
CA VAL A 244 -1.61 -19.15 3.74
C VAL A 244 -2.33 -19.56 2.46
N ASN A 245 -3.49 -18.95 2.19
CA ASN A 245 -4.25 -19.29 0.99
C ASN A 245 -3.48 -18.94 -0.30
N SER A 246 -3.72 -19.69 -1.37
CA SER A 246 -2.99 -19.56 -2.64
C SER A 246 -3.11 -18.19 -3.30
N ARG A 247 -4.25 -17.50 -3.13
CA ARG A 247 -4.47 -16.16 -3.68
C ARG A 247 -3.55 -15.13 -3.00
N LEU A 248 -3.44 -15.19 -1.67
CA LEU A 248 -2.56 -14.33 -0.89
C LEU A 248 -1.08 -14.67 -1.11
N VAL A 249 -0.74 -15.95 -1.26
CA VAL A 249 0.62 -16.35 -1.66
C VAL A 249 0.98 -15.76 -3.02
N SER A 250 0.12 -15.92 -4.04
CA SER A 250 0.37 -15.36 -5.38
C SER A 250 0.50 -13.84 -5.38
N TRP A 251 -0.33 -13.15 -4.57
CA TRP A 251 -0.21 -11.71 -4.37
C TRP A 251 1.14 -11.33 -3.73
N LEU A 252 1.57 -12.07 -2.72
CA LEU A 252 2.82 -11.82 -2.01
C LEU A 252 4.05 -12.15 -2.87
N GLU A 253 4.01 -13.22 -3.67
CA GLU A 253 5.02 -13.56 -4.68
C GLU A 253 5.20 -12.40 -5.66
N LYS A 254 4.10 -11.77 -6.09
CA LYS A 254 4.15 -10.60 -6.95
C LYS A 254 4.67 -9.34 -6.24
N MET A 255 4.49 -9.21 -4.93
CA MET A 255 5.12 -8.12 -4.17
C MET A 255 6.64 -8.28 -4.09
N VAL A 256 7.14 -9.49 -3.87
CA VAL A 256 8.57 -9.79 -3.67
C VAL A 256 9.31 -10.22 -4.93
N ALA A 257 8.69 -10.07 -6.12
CA ALA A 257 9.32 -10.45 -7.37
C ALA A 257 10.64 -9.66 -7.56
N PRO A 258 11.77 -10.32 -7.90
CA PRO A 258 13.07 -9.65 -8.00
C PRO A 258 13.06 -8.52 -9.03
N SER A 259 12.38 -8.74 -10.15
CA SER A 259 12.23 -7.81 -11.25
C SER A 259 11.10 -6.80 -10.97
N PRO A 260 11.35 -5.47 -11.00
CA PRO A 260 10.29 -4.47 -10.86
C PRO A 260 9.17 -4.63 -11.91
N GLN A 261 9.47 -5.15 -13.10
CA GLN A 261 8.50 -5.39 -14.16
C GLN A 261 7.53 -6.53 -13.86
N GLU A 262 7.94 -7.48 -13.01
CA GLU A 262 7.10 -8.59 -12.56
C GLU A 262 6.29 -8.22 -11.31
N ARG A 263 6.66 -7.14 -10.62
CA ARG A 263 5.91 -6.59 -9.49
C ARG A 263 4.65 -5.84 -9.93
N PHE A 264 3.82 -5.50 -8.95
CA PHE A 264 2.78 -4.49 -9.17
C PHE A 264 3.42 -3.16 -9.56
N PRO A 265 2.85 -2.44 -10.54
CA PRO A 265 3.43 -1.19 -11.03
C PRO A 265 3.40 -0.06 -9.98
N ASN A 266 2.47 -0.11 -9.02
CA ASN A 266 2.30 0.87 -7.95
C ASN A 266 1.50 0.29 -6.77
N ALA A 267 1.46 1.03 -5.65
CA ALA A 267 0.80 0.61 -4.43
C ALA A 267 -0.73 0.49 -4.58
N ASN A 268 -1.34 1.31 -5.45
CA ASN A 268 -2.78 1.28 -5.68
C ASN A 268 -3.22 -0.05 -6.30
N THR A 269 -2.50 -0.53 -7.31
CA THR A 269 -2.77 -1.83 -7.95
C THR A 269 -2.61 -2.98 -6.95
N ALA A 270 -1.56 -2.96 -6.12
CA ALA A 270 -1.36 -3.95 -5.08
C ALA A 270 -2.50 -3.94 -4.04
N LEU A 271 -2.93 -2.75 -3.60
CA LEU A 271 -3.99 -2.55 -2.62
C LEU A 271 -5.35 -3.05 -3.11
N CYS A 272 -5.73 -2.72 -4.35
CA CYS A 272 -7.00 -3.14 -4.94
C CYS A 272 -7.11 -4.67 -4.98
N LEU A 273 -6.05 -5.35 -5.41
CA LEU A 273 -6.02 -6.82 -5.46
C LEU A 273 -5.98 -7.45 -4.08
N LEU A 274 -5.27 -6.86 -3.10
CA LEU A 274 -5.28 -7.40 -1.74
C LEU A 274 -6.68 -7.34 -1.12
N LYS A 275 -7.40 -6.23 -1.33
CA LYS A 275 -8.78 -6.07 -0.84
C LYS A 275 -9.74 -7.08 -1.47
N SER A 276 -9.52 -7.51 -2.71
CA SER A 276 -10.37 -8.51 -3.38
C SER A 276 -10.17 -9.94 -2.84
N ILE A 277 -9.02 -10.25 -2.23
CA ILE A 277 -8.72 -11.57 -1.65
C ILE A 277 -9.59 -11.86 -0.41
N ASN A 278 -10.08 -10.81 0.28
CA ASN A 278 -10.89 -10.91 1.50
C ASN A 278 -12.40 -10.98 1.26
N PHE A 279 -12.87 -10.78 0.03
CA PHE A 279 -14.27 -11.06 -0.29
C PHE A 279 -14.45 -12.58 -0.39
N ILE A 280 -15.15 -13.10 0.61
CA ILE A 280 -15.55 -14.50 0.84
C ILE A 280 -15.97 -15.15 -0.49
N GLU A 281 -15.27 -16.22 -0.89
CA GLU A 281 -15.90 -17.24 -1.75
C GLU A 281 -17.01 -17.89 -0.92
N PRO A 282 -18.27 -17.99 -1.42
CA PRO A 282 -19.25 -18.80 -0.73
C PRO A 282 -18.72 -20.22 -0.63
N VAL A 283 -18.58 -20.71 0.60
CA VAL A 283 -18.33 -22.11 0.92
C VAL A 283 -19.34 -22.93 0.13
N ARG A 284 -18.89 -23.62 -0.93
CA ARG A 284 -19.71 -24.66 -1.54
C ARG A 284 -19.87 -25.74 -0.47
N PRO A 285 -21.10 -26.04 0.01
CA PRO A 285 -21.26 -27.17 0.90
C PRO A 285 -20.79 -28.41 0.15
N SER A 286 -19.81 -29.11 0.73
CA SER A 286 -19.38 -30.43 0.29
C SER A 286 -20.56 -31.37 0.43
N ILE A 287 -21.31 -31.58 -0.66
CA ILE A 287 -22.29 -32.66 -0.76
C ILE A 287 -21.48 -33.95 -0.82
N GLY A 288 -21.27 -34.56 0.35
CA GLY A 288 -20.79 -35.93 0.46
C GLY A 288 -21.85 -36.86 -0.08
N PHE A 289 -21.59 -37.46 -1.25
CA PHE A 289 -22.39 -38.58 -1.72
C PHE A 289 -21.98 -39.83 -0.94
N ASN A 290 -22.76 -40.15 0.10
CA ASN A 290 -22.78 -41.50 0.67
C ASN A 290 -24.09 -42.19 0.27
N THR A 291 -23.90 -43.32 -0.39
CA THR A 291 -24.90 -44.30 -0.82
C THR A 291 -25.73 -44.83 0.35
N ALA A 292 -27.08 -44.75 0.28
CA ALA A 292 -28.03 -45.87 0.50
C ALA A 292 -29.49 -45.42 0.74
N ARG A 293 -30.37 -45.80 -0.21
CA ARG A 293 -31.78 -46.25 -0.07
C ARG A 293 -32.67 -45.65 1.03
N VAL A 294 -33.66 -44.85 0.64
CA VAL A 294 -35.09 -45.03 0.99
C VAL A 294 -35.97 -44.69 -0.23
N ILE A 295 -37.07 -45.41 -0.36
CA ILE A 295 -37.91 -45.74 -1.53
C ILE A 295 -39.18 -44.84 -1.61
N LEU A 296 -39.70 -44.62 -2.84
CA LEU A 296 -41.06 -44.30 -3.34
C LEU A 296 -42.02 -43.46 -2.45
N GLU A 297 -42.80 -42.50 -2.96
CA GLU A 297 -43.94 -42.67 -3.89
C GLU A 297 -44.33 -41.33 -4.55
N GLY A 298 -44.77 -41.38 -5.82
CA GLY A 298 -45.35 -40.23 -6.52
C GLY A 298 -45.36 -40.33 -8.05
N LEU A 299 -45.94 -41.42 -8.58
CA LEU A 299 -46.45 -41.60 -9.97
C LEU A 299 -47.22 -40.34 -10.45
N SER A 300 -47.35 -39.94 -11.73
CA SER A 300 -47.12 -40.52 -13.05
C SER A 300 -47.59 -39.49 -14.12
N LEU A 301 -47.24 -39.72 -15.40
CA LEU A 301 -47.90 -39.22 -16.64
C LEU A 301 -47.63 -37.73 -17.01
N LEU A 302 -47.05 -37.35 -18.16
CA LEU A 302 -47.30 -37.80 -19.52
C LEU A 302 -46.09 -37.62 -20.45
N SER A 303 -45.93 -38.62 -21.31
CA SER A 303 -45.05 -38.78 -22.44
C SER A 303 -45.45 -37.96 -23.68
N ALA A 304 -44.47 -37.34 -24.35
CA ALA A 304 -44.44 -37.24 -25.81
C ALA A 304 -42.97 -37.17 -26.28
N ILE A 305 -42.50 -38.26 -26.88
CA ILE A 305 -41.18 -38.40 -27.52
C ILE A 305 -41.39 -38.38 -29.04
N ALA A 306 -40.61 -37.57 -29.75
CA ALA A 306 -40.03 -37.88 -31.06
C ALA A 306 -39.01 -36.79 -31.46
N ILE A 307 -37.84 -36.98 -32.09
CA ILE A 307 -37.04 -38.11 -32.58
C ILE A 307 -35.64 -37.50 -32.90
N LEU A 308 -34.55 -38.19 -32.50
CA LEU A 308 -33.17 -38.23 -33.05
C LEU A 308 -32.40 -36.93 -33.39
N SER A 309 -31.29 -36.67 -32.67
CA SER A 309 -29.91 -36.94 -33.14
C SER A 309 -28.83 -36.35 -32.22
N PHE A 310 -27.78 -37.13 -32.00
CA PHE A 310 -26.58 -36.80 -31.22
C PHE A 310 -25.80 -35.64 -31.86
N SER A 311 -25.47 -34.60 -31.09
CA SER A 311 -24.13 -33.98 -31.06
C SER A 311 -23.96 -33.04 -29.86
N HIS A 312 -22.82 -33.20 -29.21
CA HIS A 312 -22.45 -32.68 -27.90
C HIS A 312 -22.06 -31.19 -27.99
N LYS A 313 -22.73 -30.33 -27.20
CA LYS A 313 -22.22 -29.04 -26.66
C LYS A 313 -23.24 -28.52 -25.64
N ALA A 314 -23.00 -28.77 -24.36
CA ALA A 314 -23.79 -28.16 -23.29
C ALA A 314 -23.38 -26.69 -23.19
N ALA A 315 -24.31 -25.81 -23.53
CA ALA A 315 -24.20 -24.37 -23.31
C ALA A 315 -24.17 -24.11 -21.80
N VAL A 316 -23.15 -23.39 -21.34
CA VAL A 316 -23.15 -22.75 -20.02
C VAL A 316 -23.94 -21.45 -20.19
N GLU A 317 -25.12 -21.36 -19.58
CA GLU A 317 -25.84 -20.08 -19.46
C GLU A 317 -24.98 -19.12 -18.63
N PRO A 318 -24.82 -17.84 -19.05
CA PRO A 318 -24.12 -16.87 -18.24
C PRO A 318 -24.93 -16.60 -16.97
N ALA A 319 -24.25 -16.72 -15.83
CA ALA A 319 -24.81 -16.40 -14.53
C ALA A 319 -25.41 -14.99 -14.55
N ALA A 320 -26.70 -14.90 -14.23
CA ALA A 320 -27.37 -13.63 -14.03
C ALA A 320 -26.61 -12.82 -12.98
N ILE A 321 -26.23 -11.59 -13.35
CA ILE A 321 -25.57 -10.61 -12.49
C ILE A 321 -26.45 -10.40 -11.25
N HIS A 322 -25.89 -10.61 -10.06
CA HIS A 322 -26.58 -10.38 -8.80
C HIS A 322 -27.00 -8.90 -8.68
N PRO A 323 -28.20 -8.57 -8.18
CA PRO A 323 -28.73 -7.20 -8.14
C PRO A 323 -27.95 -6.21 -7.23
N GLU A 324 -26.95 -6.66 -6.48
CA GLU A 324 -26.27 -5.84 -5.47
C GLU A 324 -25.13 -4.96 -6.02
N ILE A 325 -24.70 -5.15 -7.28
CA ILE A 325 -23.72 -4.25 -7.94
C ILE A 325 -24.39 -2.94 -8.41
N MET A 326 -25.72 -2.88 -8.46
CA MET A 326 -26.45 -1.67 -8.88
C MET A 326 -26.53 -0.56 -7.82
N ASN A 327 -25.83 -0.68 -6.69
CA ASN A 327 -25.90 0.28 -5.57
C ASN A 327 -24.53 0.71 -5.03
N ILE A 328 -23.52 0.88 -5.90
CA ILE A 328 -22.31 1.63 -5.53
C ILE A 328 -22.75 3.10 -5.32
N PRO A 329 -22.47 3.73 -4.16
CA PRO A 329 -22.84 5.12 -3.95
C PRO A 329 -22.16 5.99 -5.02
N THR A 330 -22.99 6.65 -5.83
CA THR A 330 -22.60 7.67 -6.81
C THR A 330 -21.97 8.84 -6.08
N ILE A 331 -20.64 8.85 -5.97
CA ILE A 331 -19.89 10.04 -5.58
C ILE A 331 -19.45 10.70 -6.87
N GLU A 332 -20.38 11.38 -7.53
CA GLU A 332 -20.02 12.27 -8.63
C GLU A 332 -19.02 13.29 -8.09
N ASN A 333 -17.83 13.37 -8.68
CA ASN A 333 -16.90 14.46 -8.42
C ASN A 333 -17.19 15.60 -9.42
N PRO A 334 -17.89 16.67 -9.02
CA PRO A 334 -18.32 17.70 -9.97
C PRO A 334 -17.13 18.47 -10.56
N ASN A 335 -15.99 18.47 -9.85
CA ASN A 335 -14.77 19.11 -10.33
C ASN A 335 -14.15 18.32 -11.49
N ASP A 336 -14.10 16.99 -11.41
CA ASP A 336 -13.52 16.16 -12.48
C ASP A 336 -14.42 16.13 -13.71
N ILE A 337 -15.75 16.13 -13.54
CA ILE A 337 -16.70 16.26 -14.66
C ILE A 337 -16.55 17.63 -15.34
N ARG A 338 -16.38 18.70 -14.55
CA ARG A 338 -16.14 20.04 -15.10
C ARG A 338 -14.79 20.11 -15.82
N HIS A 339 -13.77 19.50 -15.25
CA HIS A 339 -12.42 19.44 -15.82
C HIS A 339 -12.44 18.69 -17.16
N LEU A 340 -13.07 17.51 -17.20
CA LEU A 340 -13.29 16.72 -18.42
C LEU A 340 -13.97 17.54 -19.53
N ARG A 341 -15.02 18.29 -19.19
CA ARG A 341 -15.74 19.14 -20.16
C ARG A 341 -14.92 20.32 -20.67
N GLN A 342 -14.05 20.87 -19.83
CA GLN A 342 -13.27 22.07 -20.17
C GLN A 342 -11.98 21.75 -20.92
N PHE A 343 -11.29 20.68 -20.53
CA PHE A 343 -9.91 20.44 -20.94
C PHE A 343 -9.75 19.21 -21.85
N ARG A 344 -10.76 18.34 -21.94
CA ARG A 344 -10.65 17.01 -22.61
C ARG A 344 -9.45 16.17 -22.13
N ASP A 345 -8.92 16.48 -20.96
CA ASP A 345 -7.95 15.66 -20.24
C ASP A 345 -8.56 15.40 -18.87
N CYS A 346 -8.58 14.13 -18.49
CA CYS A 346 -8.97 13.67 -17.18
C CYS A 346 -8.16 12.44 -16.80
N THR A 347 -6.85 12.50 -17.05
CA THR A 347 -5.90 11.46 -16.63
C THR A 347 -6.01 11.24 -15.12
N ALA A 348 -6.29 10.00 -14.71
CA ALA A 348 -6.47 9.58 -13.32
C ALA A 348 -7.61 10.28 -12.55
N CYS A 349 -8.59 10.88 -13.24
CA CYS A 349 -9.78 11.45 -12.61
C CYS A 349 -10.65 10.41 -11.91
N ASN A 350 -11.43 10.86 -10.94
CA ASN A 350 -12.51 10.08 -10.34
C ASN A 350 -13.84 10.44 -11.00
N LEU A 351 -14.30 9.60 -11.91
CA LEU A 351 -15.57 9.71 -12.64
C LEU A 351 -16.56 8.61 -12.22
N ARG A 352 -16.41 8.07 -11.00
CA ARG A 352 -17.27 6.99 -10.48
C ARG A 352 -18.73 7.40 -10.49
N GLY A 353 -19.57 6.58 -11.11
CA GLY A 353 -21.00 6.84 -11.18
C GLY A 353 -21.38 8.10 -11.96
N ALA A 354 -20.45 8.73 -12.68
CA ALA A 354 -20.71 9.97 -13.40
C ALA A 354 -21.73 9.76 -14.53
N ASP A 355 -22.66 10.69 -14.67
CA ASP A 355 -23.55 10.76 -15.84
C ASP A 355 -22.82 11.41 -17.04
N LEU A 356 -22.41 10.57 -17.99
CA LEU A 356 -21.68 10.94 -19.21
C LEU A 356 -22.47 10.56 -20.48
N ARG A 357 -23.78 10.33 -20.35
CA ARG A 357 -24.65 9.87 -21.44
C ARG A 357 -24.61 10.83 -22.62
N GLY A 358 -24.43 10.28 -23.83
CA GLY A 358 -24.43 11.04 -25.07
C GLY A 358 -23.31 12.07 -25.21
N MET A 359 -22.32 12.09 -24.30
CA MET A 359 -21.30 13.12 -24.29
C MET A 359 -20.26 12.90 -25.42
N ASP A 360 -19.77 13.98 -26.02
CA ASP A 360 -18.66 13.94 -26.97
C ASP A 360 -17.33 13.85 -26.22
N LEU A 361 -16.76 12.65 -26.19
CA LEU A 361 -15.51 12.28 -25.54
C LEU A 361 -14.43 11.87 -26.56
N ARG A 362 -14.58 12.28 -27.81
CA ARG A 362 -13.61 11.94 -28.87
C ARG A 362 -12.24 12.49 -28.55
N SER A 363 -11.22 11.64 -28.72
CA SER A 363 -9.81 11.97 -28.47
C SER A 363 -9.53 12.58 -27.09
N THR A 364 -10.38 12.27 -26.10
CA THR A 364 -10.19 12.71 -24.72
C THR A 364 -9.15 11.82 -24.02
N GLU A 365 -8.34 12.43 -23.17
CA GLU A 365 -7.38 11.74 -22.34
C GLU A 365 -8.04 11.21 -21.05
N LEU A 366 -8.17 9.89 -20.92
CA LEU A 366 -8.83 9.20 -19.80
C LEU A 366 -7.94 8.11 -19.18
N ARG A 367 -6.62 8.17 -19.41
CA ARG A 367 -5.69 7.17 -18.90
C ARG A 367 -5.80 7.03 -17.40
N ASN A 368 -5.93 5.80 -16.92
CA ASN A 368 -6.09 5.46 -15.50
C ASN A 368 -7.29 6.13 -14.80
N ALA A 369 -8.27 6.66 -15.54
CA ALA A 369 -9.47 7.24 -14.93
C ALA A 369 -10.35 6.16 -14.29
N ASP A 370 -10.99 6.47 -13.17
CA ASP A 370 -11.97 5.61 -12.53
C ASP A 370 -13.37 5.94 -13.06
N LEU A 371 -13.89 5.10 -13.96
CA LEU A 371 -15.23 5.17 -14.56
C LEU A 371 -16.18 4.12 -13.94
N THR A 372 -15.86 3.59 -12.74
CA THR A 372 -16.65 2.53 -12.12
C THR A 372 -18.10 2.97 -11.97
N GLY A 373 -19.04 2.21 -12.55
CA GLY A 373 -20.47 2.51 -12.50
C GLY A 373 -20.89 3.75 -13.30
N ALA A 374 -20.00 4.39 -14.07
CA ALA A 374 -20.34 5.55 -14.88
C ALA A 374 -21.36 5.22 -15.96
N ASP A 375 -22.24 6.18 -16.27
CA ASP A 375 -23.24 6.04 -17.32
C ASP A 375 -22.74 6.67 -18.62
N LEU A 376 -22.22 5.84 -19.53
CA LEU A 376 -21.64 6.23 -20.81
C LEU A 376 -22.57 5.92 -22.00
N ARG A 377 -23.86 5.63 -21.75
CA ARG A 377 -24.79 5.23 -22.81
C ARG A 377 -24.86 6.28 -23.91
N GLY A 378 -24.67 5.85 -25.15
CA GLY A 378 -24.64 6.73 -26.32
C GLY A 378 -23.48 7.73 -26.41
N ALA A 379 -22.50 7.67 -25.51
CA ALA A 379 -21.33 8.56 -25.56
C ALA A 379 -20.43 8.24 -26.77
N ASP A 380 -19.74 9.25 -27.29
CA ASP A 380 -18.81 9.11 -28.42
C ASP A 380 -17.37 9.18 -27.93
N LEU A 381 -16.72 8.02 -27.75
CA LEU A 381 -15.35 7.87 -27.26
C LEU A 381 -14.36 7.56 -28.39
N ARG A 382 -14.68 7.88 -29.65
CA ARG A 382 -13.78 7.55 -30.76
C ARG A 382 -12.40 8.17 -30.58
N GLY A 383 -11.37 7.34 -30.65
CA GLY A 383 -9.98 7.78 -30.45
C GLY A 383 -9.62 8.23 -29.04
N ALA A 384 -10.48 7.99 -28.03
CA ALA A 384 -10.16 8.32 -26.64
C ALA A 384 -9.04 7.42 -26.10
N HIS A 385 -8.23 7.95 -25.18
CA HIS A 385 -7.14 7.20 -24.55
C HIS A 385 -7.56 6.73 -23.16
N LEU A 386 -7.98 5.48 -23.05
CA LEU A 386 -8.51 4.84 -21.84
C LEU A 386 -7.53 3.81 -21.25
N MET A 387 -6.24 3.87 -21.60
CA MET A 387 -5.25 2.92 -21.11
C MET A 387 -5.25 2.87 -19.58
N GLY A 388 -5.48 1.68 -19.02
CA GLY A 388 -5.56 1.46 -17.56
C GLY A 388 -6.81 2.01 -16.87
N ALA A 389 -7.82 2.50 -17.59
CA ALA A 389 -9.06 3.01 -17.00
C ALA A 389 -9.91 1.87 -16.42
N ASP A 390 -10.68 2.17 -15.36
CA ASP A 390 -11.58 1.20 -14.73
C ASP A 390 -13.04 1.48 -15.12
N LEU A 391 -13.59 0.68 -16.03
CA LEU A 391 -15.00 0.74 -16.45
C LEU A 391 -15.88 -0.30 -15.74
N THR A 392 -15.45 -0.88 -14.62
CA THR A 392 -16.23 -1.89 -13.90
C THR A 392 -17.66 -1.40 -13.64
N ALA A 393 -18.67 -2.20 -14.00
CA ALA A 393 -20.08 -1.85 -13.91
C ALA A 393 -20.51 -0.57 -14.68
N ALA A 394 -19.67 0.00 -15.54
CA ALA A 394 -20.04 1.12 -16.39
C ALA A 394 -21.06 0.69 -17.46
N ARG A 395 -21.93 1.62 -17.83
CA ARG A 395 -23.01 1.40 -18.80
C ARG A 395 -22.59 1.91 -20.17
N LEU A 396 -22.32 0.99 -21.10
CA LEU A 396 -21.79 1.29 -22.43
C LEU A 396 -22.83 1.12 -23.56
N GLU A 397 -24.11 0.91 -23.23
CA GLU A 397 -25.14 0.64 -24.26
C GLU A 397 -25.18 1.78 -25.30
N GLY A 398 -24.83 1.45 -26.55
CA GLY A 398 -24.78 2.41 -27.66
C GLY A 398 -23.59 3.39 -27.65
N ALA A 399 -22.61 3.23 -26.75
CA ALA A 399 -21.39 4.01 -26.76
C ALA A 399 -20.50 3.66 -27.98
N ASN A 400 -19.83 4.65 -28.56
CA ASN A 400 -18.93 4.44 -29.69
C ASN A 400 -17.46 4.45 -29.25
N LEU A 401 -16.86 3.26 -29.17
CA LEU A 401 -15.46 3.06 -28.76
C LEU A 401 -14.50 2.86 -29.96
N ALA A 402 -14.92 3.17 -31.19
CA ALA A 402 -14.08 2.88 -32.35
C ALA A 402 -12.73 3.62 -32.27
N SER A 403 -11.63 2.87 -32.42
CA SER A 403 -10.26 3.37 -32.31
C SER A 403 -9.88 3.94 -30.93
N ALA A 404 -10.65 3.68 -29.87
CA ALA A 404 -10.23 4.00 -28.51
C ALA A 404 -9.08 3.08 -28.08
N ASP A 405 -8.10 3.62 -27.33
CA ASP A 405 -7.04 2.81 -26.72
C ASP A 405 -7.49 2.33 -25.34
N LEU A 406 -7.88 1.06 -25.27
CA LEU A 406 -8.35 0.40 -24.05
C LEU A 406 -7.29 -0.51 -23.42
N THR A 407 -6.03 -0.40 -23.83
CA THR A 407 -4.95 -1.27 -23.34
C THR A 407 -4.88 -1.27 -21.81
N GLY A 408 -4.98 -2.44 -21.18
CA GLY A 408 -4.97 -2.60 -19.73
C GLY A 408 -6.19 -2.01 -19.00
N ALA A 409 -7.24 -1.57 -19.69
CA ALA A 409 -8.48 -1.12 -19.07
C ALA A 409 -9.26 -2.32 -18.48
N THR A 410 -10.01 -2.07 -17.40
CA THR A 410 -10.99 -3.03 -16.86
C THR A 410 -12.35 -2.73 -17.47
N MET A 411 -13.00 -3.71 -18.08
CA MET A 411 -14.26 -3.57 -18.78
C MET A 411 -15.47 -3.75 -17.84
N PRO A 412 -16.71 -3.43 -18.27
CA PRO A 412 -17.88 -3.46 -17.38
C PRO A 412 -18.13 -4.75 -16.60
N ASN A 413 -17.71 -5.90 -17.15
CA ASN A 413 -17.84 -7.20 -16.49
C ASN A 413 -16.66 -7.55 -15.55
N GLY A 414 -15.72 -6.62 -15.33
CA GLY A 414 -14.55 -6.80 -14.48
C GLY A 414 -13.38 -7.53 -15.14
N LEU A 415 -13.48 -7.90 -16.42
CA LEU A 415 -12.37 -8.49 -17.18
C LEU A 415 -11.46 -7.41 -17.75
N SER A 416 -10.19 -7.73 -17.99
CA SER A 416 -9.32 -6.82 -18.73
C SER A 416 -9.75 -6.72 -20.19
N TRP A 417 -9.48 -5.57 -20.82
CA TRP A 417 -9.76 -5.34 -22.24
C TRP A 417 -9.26 -6.47 -23.13
N GLU A 418 -8.05 -6.97 -22.88
CA GLU A 418 -7.44 -8.02 -23.68
C GLU A 418 -8.23 -9.33 -23.65
N ILE A 419 -8.89 -9.63 -22.53
CA ILE A 419 -9.76 -10.80 -22.41
C ILE A 419 -11.15 -10.49 -22.97
N TRP A 420 -11.59 -9.25 -22.82
CA TRP A 420 -12.93 -8.80 -23.18
C TRP A 420 -13.12 -8.65 -24.69
N GLU A 421 -12.10 -8.18 -25.42
CA GLU A 421 -12.13 -8.02 -26.87
C GLU A 421 -12.36 -9.37 -27.59
N ASP A 422 -11.87 -10.46 -27.01
CA ASP A 422 -12.01 -11.82 -27.52
C ASP A 422 -13.40 -12.46 -27.26
N LEU A 423 -14.28 -11.82 -26.48
CA LEU A 423 -15.62 -12.33 -26.19
C LEU A 423 -16.63 -12.01 -27.32
N PRO A 424 -17.60 -12.90 -27.59
CA PRO A 424 -18.65 -12.63 -28.56
C PRO A 424 -19.50 -11.43 -28.11
N GLN A 425 -19.38 -10.33 -28.84
CA GLN A 425 -19.97 -9.01 -28.58
C GLN A 425 -21.52 -8.95 -28.68
N THR A 426 -22.20 -10.09 -28.75
CA THR A 426 -23.65 -10.17 -29.02
C THR A 426 -24.54 -10.05 -27.78
N GLN A 427 -24.03 -9.60 -26.63
CA GLN A 427 -24.77 -9.64 -25.35
C GLN A 427 -24.61 -8.44 -24.40
N PHE A 428 -24.19 -7.26 -24.85
CA PHE A 428 -24.05 -6.09 -23.97
C PHE A 428 -24.69 -4.82 -24.52
#